data_AF-A0A1M6WD19-F1
#
_entry.id   AF-A0A1M6WD19-F1
#
_cell.length_a   1.000
_cell.length_b   1.000
_cell.length_c   1.000
_cell.angle_alpha   90.00
_cell.angle_beta   90.00
_cell.angle_gamma   90.00
#
_symmetry.space_group_name_H-M   'P 1'
#
loop_
_entity.id
_entity.type
_entity.pdbx_description
1 polymer ?
#
loop_
_entity_poly.entity_id
_entity_poly.type
_entity_poly.pdbx_seq_one_letter_code
_entity_poly.pdbx_strand_id
1 'polypeptide(L)'
;MSVIRWPAPMPEAGRLPEAKRAWDEGKAKVCDPKMECPQTLHISLFFDGTNNNDAPDNPHRDSLAQSQTNVARLFDAAVDLPAQGMFAFYMPGVGTPFPQIGEADYSTMGKGFAAGYGMRVAWGYTRVLNAIYAAITGKVLLLDDAAYNASRALTGDKSVVNNLPNRYTALTAAHKQARDESRRHRTIRKIWINVFGFSRGAAEARSFVSRLINVWAPGGRIADEFDYTVNFLGLFDTVASVGPPDSTRVAVSLNMLDGHWEWTSNEQLNIPNQVRRCAHFFSIRIPSYVWEDLARRHEAQTNASSTTANTGGAR
;
A
#
# COMPACT_ATOMS: atom_id res chain seq x y z
N MET A 1 -5.63 -21.07 2.10
CA MET A 1 -6.40 -21.44 0.89
C MET A 1 -6.90 -20.17 0.23
N SER A 2 -6.41 -19.88 -0.98
CA SER A 2 -7.06 -18.91 -1.88
C SER A 2 -8.34 -19.56 -2.42
N VAL A 3 -9.45 -18.83 -2.38
CA VAL A 3 -10.73 -19.30 -2.92
C VAL A 3 -11.17 -18.29 -3.96
N ILE A 4 -11.03 -18.63 -5.24
CA ILE A 4 -11.69 -17.90 -6.33
C ILE A 4 -13.15 -18.31 -6.28
N ARG A 5 -14.05 -17.32 -6.23
CA ARG A 5 -15.50 -17.55 -6.20
C ARG A 5 -16.24 -16.38 -6.82
N TRP A 6 -17.41 -16.68 -7.36
CA TRP A 6 -18.37 -15.64 -7.73
C TRP A 6 -18.73 -14.78 -6.50
N PRO A 7 -18.94 -13.47 -6.67
CA PRO A 7 -19.44 -12.65 -5.59
C PRO A 7 -20.82 -13.15 -5.18
N ALA A 8 -21.11 -13.13 -3.87
CA ALA A 8 -22.47 -13.36 -3.41
C ALA A 8 -23.41 -12.30 -4.04
N PRO A 9 -24.66 -12.66 -4.37
CA PRO A 9 -25.65 -11.69 -4.85
C PRO A 9 -25.69 -10.45 -3.95
N MET A 10 -25.75 -9.27 -4.57
CA MET A 10 -25.92 -8.03 -3.83
C MET A 10 -27.33 -8.00 -3.22
N PRO A 11 -27.49 -7.80 -1.90
CA PRO A 11 -28.82 -7.60 -1.32
C PRO A 11 -29.52 -6.38 -1.95
N GLU A 12 -30.84 -6.42 -2.03
CA GLU A 12 -31.65 -5.32 -2.62
C GLU A 12 -31.42 -3.99 -1.89
N ALA A 13 -31.32 -4.02 -0.57
CA ALA A 13 -30.99 -2.85 0.26
C ALA A 13 -29.49 -2.44 0.21
N GLY A 14 -28.68 -3.12 -0.61
CA GLY A 14 -27.23 -3.02 -0.59
C GLY A 14 -26.61 -3.54 0.71
N ARG A 15 -25.31 -3.29 0.89
CA ARG A 15 -24.55 -3.72 2.08
C ARG A 15 -24.31 -2.60 3.10
N LEU A 16 -24.68 -1.36 2.79
CA LEU A 16 -24.54 -0.23 3.73
C LEU A 16 -25.32 -0.44 5.04
N PRO A 17 -26.54 -1.01 5.05
CA PRO A 17 -27.23 -1.31 6.31
C PRO A 17 -26.45 -2.26 7.23
N GLU A 18 -25.55 -3.07 6.69
CA GLU A 18 -24.71 -3.99 7.46
C GLU A 18 -23.45 -3.31 8.03
N ALA A 19 -23.15 -2.07 7.64
CA ALA A 19 -21.87 -1.41 7.91
C ALA A 19 -21.57 -1.25 9.39
N LYS A 20 -22.56 -0.87 10.21
CA LYS A 20 -22.36 -0.73 11.67
C LYS A 20 -21.95 -2.05 12.31
N ARG A 21 -22.65 -3.14 11.98
CA ARG A 21 -22.32 -4.47 12.49
C ARG A 21 -20.94 -4.91 12.03
N ALA A 22 -20.63 -4.72 10.74
CA ALA A 22 -19.33 -5.05 10.18
C ALA A 22 -18.19 -4.25 10.84
N TRP A 23 -18.42 -2.98 11.14
CA TRP A 23 -17.51 -2.14 11.90
C TRP A 23 -17.30 -2.65 13.32
N ASP A 24 -18.38 -2.90 14.07
CA ASP A 24 -18.30 -3.35 15.46
C ASP A 24 -17.58 -4.71 15.57
N GLU A 25 -17.90 -5.65 14.67
CA GLU A 25 -17.22 -6.95 14.58
C GLU A 25 -15.75 -6.83 14.16
N GLY A 26 -15.46 -5.96 13.19
CA GLY A 26 -14.11 -5.70 12.70
C GLY A 26 -13.24 -5.09 13.79
N LYS A 27 -13.74 -4.04 14.43
CA LYS A 27 -13.13 -3.33 15.56
C LYS A 27 -12.79 -4.29 16.69
N ALA A 28 -13.71 -5.16 17.09
CA ALA A 28 -13.45 -6.17 18.13
C ALA A 28 -12.30 -7.14 17.80
N LYS A 29 -12.01 -7.39 16.50
CA LYS A 29 -10.94 -8.29 16.04
C LYS A 29 -9.56 -7.64 15.94
N VAL A 30 -9.47 -6.32 16.12
CA VAL A 30 -8.24 -5.53 15.97
C VAL A 30 -7.98 -4.58 17.14
N CYS A 31 -8.97 -4.35 18.02
CA CYS A 31 -8.78 -3.62 19.26
C CYS A 31 -8.04 -4.47 20.31
N ASP A 32 -7.36 -3.78 21.22
CA ASP A 32 -6.82 -4.41 22.42
C ASP A 32 -7.97 -4.81 23.37
N PRO A 33 -8.17 -6.10 23.67
CA PRO A 33 -9.23 -6.56 24.55
C PRO A 33 -9.10 -6.04 25.99
N LYS A 34 -7.92 -5.56 26.40
CA LYS A 34 -7.67 -5.08 27.76
C LYS A 34 -7.79 -3.57 27.94
N MET A 35 -8.11 -2.80 26.88
CA MET A 35 -8.10 -1.33 26.88
C MET A 35 -6.89 -0.75 27.66
N GLU A 36 -5.72 -1.35 27.47
CA GLU A 36 -4.52 -0.89 28.14
C GLU A 36 -4.14 0.51 27.62
N CYS A 37 -3.45 1.28 28.47
CA CYS A 37 -3.07 2.66 28.18
C CYS A 37 -2.24 2.86 26.88
N PRO A 38 -1.41 1.89 26.39
CA PRO A 38 -0.76 1.98 25.09
C PRO A 38 -1.73 2.01 23.89
N GLN A 39 -1.41 2.83 22.89
CA GLN A 39 -2.20 2.98 21.67
C GLN A 39 -2.05 1.77 20.74
N THR A 40 -3.15 1.41 20.08
CA THR A 40 -3.14 0.56 18.88
C THR A 40 -3.40 1.44 17.67
N LEU A 41 -2.51 1.41 16.68
CA LEU A 41 -2.63 2.23 15.49
C LEU A 41 -3.33 1.45 14.36
N HIS A 42 -4.16 2.16 13.60
CA HIS A 42 -4.79 1.69 12.37
C HIS A 42 -4.40 2.63 11.24
N ILE A 43 -3.52 2.19 10.35
CA ILE A 43 -3.01 2.99 9.23
C ILE A 43 -3.56 2.41 7.94
N SER A 44 -4.33 3.21 7.21
CA SER A 44 -4.96 2.82 5.95
C SER A 44 -4.37 3.59 4.78
N LEU A 45 -3.91 2.87 3.75
CA LEU A 45 -3.27 3.41 2.56
C LEU A 45 -4.13 3.11 1.33
N PHE A 46 -4.38 4.11 0.49
CA PHE A 46 -5.26 4.04 -0.68
C PHE A 46 -4.51 4.44 -1.95
N PHE A 47 -4.12 3.48 -2.78
CA PHE A 47 -3.37 3.68 -4.02
C PHE A 47 -4.31 3.68 -5.24
N ASP A 48 -4.51 4.82 -5.88
CA ASP A 48 -5.51 4.95 -6.95
C ASP A 48 -5.03 4.45 -8.33
N GLY A 49 -5.97 4.25 -9.24
CA GLY A 49 -5.75 3.77 -10.59
C GLY A 49 -5.06 4.77 -11.50
N THR A 50 -4.50 4.29 -12.60
CA THR A 50 -3.86 5.17 -13.61
C THR A 50 -4.81 6.27 -14.07
N ASN A 51 -4.30 7.50 -14.11
CA ASN A 51 -5.07 8.67 -14.49
C ASN A 51 -6.24 9.00 -13.54
N ASN A 52 -6.23 8.48 -12.32
CA ASN A 52 -7.22 8.81 -11.28
C ASN A 52 -6.60 9.63 -10.15
N ASN A 53 -7.28 10.70 -9.76
CA ASN A 53 -6.83 11.59 -8.70
C ASN A 53 -8.00 12.36 -8.09
N ASP A 54 -8.30 12.04 -6.84
CA ASP A 54 -9.33 12.70 -6.03
C ASP A 54 -8.73 13.42 -4.80
N ALA A 55 -7.42 13.73 -4.85
CA ALA A 55 -6.74 14.43 -3.77
C ALA A 55 -7.40 15.80 -3.50
N PRO A 56 -7.57 16.21 -2.23
CA PRO A 56 -8.30 17.44 -1.89
C PRO A 56 -7.74 18.72 -2.52
N ASP A 57 -6.42 18.75 -2.78
CA ASP A 57 -5.67 19.84 -3.38
C ASP A 57 -5.62 19.79 -4.91
N ASN A 58 -6.15 18.74 -5.55
CA ASN A 58 -6.25 18.66 -7.00
C ASN A 58 -7.43 19.52 -7.51
N PRO A 59 -7.23 20.52 -8.39
CA PRO A 59 -8.34 21.28 -8.97
C PRO A 59 -9.20 20.45 -9.93
N HIS A 60 -8.69 19.32 -10.44
CA HIS A 60 -9.36 18.45 -11.41
C HIS A 60 -9.72 17.10 -10.81
N ARG A 61 -10.23 17.10 -9.57
CA ARG A 61 -10.71 15.89 -8.88
C ARG A 61 -11.73 15.11 -9.71
N ASP A 62 -11.55 13.80 -9.79
CA ASP A 62 -12.47 12.90 -10.49
C ASP A 62 -13.90 12.96 -9.92
N SER A 63 -14.05 13.25 -8.62
CA SER A 63 -15.36 13.42 -7.97
C SER A 63 -16.17 14.59 -8.53
N LEU A 64 -15.53 15.62 -9.09
CA LEU A 64 -16.22 16.75 -9.71
C LEU A 64 -16.98 16.34 -10.98
N ALA A 65 -16.51 15.29 -11.67
CA ALA A 65 -17.15 14.70 -12.83
C ALA A 65 -17.94 13.41 -12.48
N GLN A 66 -18.09 13.10 -11.19
CA GLN A 66 -18.72 11.86 -10.69
C GLN A 66 -18.05 10.58 -11.21
N SER A 67 -16.76 10.64 -11.54
CA SER A 67 -15.98 9.53 -12.09
C SER A 67 -14.92 8.99 -11.13
N GLN A 68 -15.02 9.33 -9.84
CA GLN A 68 -14.08 8.87 -8.81
C GLN A 68 -14.11 7.35 -8.64
N THR A 69 -12.93 6.78 -8.41
CA THR A 69 -12.76 5.32 -8.29
C THR A 69 -13.31 4.78 -6.98
N ASN A 70 -13.43 3.45 -6.88
CA ASN A 70 -13.74 2.81 -5.60
C ASN A 70 -12.67 3.06 -4.54
N VAL A 71 -11.41 3.30 -4.94
CA VAL A 71 -10.33 3.61 -3.99
C VAL A 71 -10.56 5.00 -3.38
N ALA A 72 -10.85 6.01 -4.22
CA ALA A 72 -11.21 7.35 -3.75
C ALA A 72 -12.46 7.33 -2.84
N ARG A 73 -13.51 6.57 -3.22
CA ARG A 73 -14.72 6.40 -2.38
C ARG A 73 -14.43 5.73 -1.04
N LEU A 74 -13.55 4.73 -1.01
CA LEU A 74 -13.16 4.07 0.23
C LEU A 74 -12.30 4.98 1.11
N PHE A 75 -11.46 5.84 0.51
CA PHE A 75 -10.69 6.85 1.22
C PHE A 75 -11.60 7.92 1.84
N ASP A 76 -12.58 8.42 1.09
CA ASP A 76 -13.57 9.39 1.60
C ASP A 76 -14.40 8.81 2.76
N ALA A 77 -14.71 7.51 2.71
CA ALA A 77 -15.39 6.80 3.79
C ALA A 77 -14.46 6.35 4.94
N ALA A 78 -13.15 6.55 4.83
CA ALA A 78 -12.19 6.08 5.83
C ALA A 78 -12.24 6.94 7.10
N VAL A 79 -12.06 6.30 8.25
CA VAL A 79 -11.93 7.02 9.52
C VAL A 79 -10.51 7.57 9.65
N ASP A 80 -10.39 8.89 9.64
CA ASP A 80 -9.14 9.61 9.93
C ASP A 80 -9.28 10.39 11.25
N LEU A 81 -8.86 9.76 12.34
CA LEU A 81 -8.89 10.32 13.69
C LEU A 81 -7.52 10.11 14.34
N PRO A 82 -6.50 10.92 13.99
CA PRO A 82 -5.13 10.75 14.45
C PRO A 82 -4.98 10.70 15.98
N ALA A 83 -5.78 11.48 16.70
CA ALA A 83 -5.81 11.48 18.17
C ALA A 83 -6.27 10.14 18.78
N GLN A 84 -6.96 9.30 18.00
CA GLN A 84 -7.40 7.96 18.37
C GLN A 84 -6.56 6.87 17.69
N GLY A 85 -5.44 7.23 17.05
CA GLY A 85 -4.54 6.30 16.37
C GLY A 85 -5.04 5.78 15.02
N MET A 86 -6.06 6.41 14.43
CA MET A 86 -6.60 6.02 13.12
C MET A 86 -6.15 7.03 12.07
N PHE A 87 -5.47 6.55 11.03
CA PHE A 87 -4.88 7.37 9.96
C PHE A 87 -5.31 6.85 8.60
N ALA A 88 -5.68 7.76 7.69
CA ALA A 88 -5.96 7.45 6.30
C ALA A 88 -5.07 8.29 5.36
N PHE A 89 -4.45 7.65 4.37
CA PHE A 89 -3.62 8.33 3.38
C PHE A 89 -3.99 7.91 1.96
N TYR A 90 -4.21 8.91 1.11
CA TYR A 90 -4.49 8.73 -0.31
C TYR A 90 -3.24 8.99 -1.15
N MET A 91 -2.98 8.09 -2.08
CA MET A 91 -1.92 8.21 -3.09
C MET A 91 -2.58 8.34 -4.46
N PRO A 92 -2.47 9.50 -5.13
CA PRO A 92 -2.95 9.69 -6.48
C PRO A 92 -2.36 8.66 -7.44
N GLY A 93 -3.13 8.25 -8.44
CA GLY A 93 -2.67 7.28 -9.40
C GLY A 93 -1.63 7.83 -10.38
N VAL A 94 -0.83 6.93 -10.94
CA VAL A 94 0.21 7.29 -11.93
C VAL A 94 -0.36 8.03 -13.13
N GLY A 95 0.42 9.00 -13.63
CA GLY A 95 0.03 9.84 -14.76
C GLY A 95 -0.86 11.04 -14.38
N THR A 96 -1.09 11.27 -13.09
CA THR A 96 -1.76 12.46 -12.54
C THR A 96 -0.77 13.30 -11.71
N PRO A 97 -1.08 14.59 -11.45
CA PRO A 97 -0.25 15.42 -10.58
C PRO A 97 -0.08 14.79 -9.19
N PHE A 98 1.16 14.75 -8.73
CA PHE A 98 1.53 14.44 -7.37
C PHE A 98 2.79 15.28 -6.99
N PRO A 99 2.64 16.59 -6.73
CA PRO A 99 3.76 17.51 -6.58
C PRO A 99 4.75 17.12 -5.49
N GLN A 100 4.26 16.48 -4.42
CA GLN A 100 5.07 16.02 -3.29
C GLN A 100 6.11 14.96 -3.69
N ILE A 101 5.93 14.30 -4.84
CA ILE A 101 6.94 13.39 -5.43
C ILE A 101 7.59 13.94 -6.70
N GLY A 102 7.46 15.24 -6.96
CA GLY A 102 8.05 15.90 -8.14
C GLY A 102 7.23 15.78 -9.42
N GLU A 103 5.97 15.31 -9.36
CA GLU A 103 5.07 15.25 -10.51
C GLU A 103 4.10 16.43 -10.50
N ALA A 104 4.40 17.51 -11.22
CA ALA A 104 3.56 18.72 -11.21
C ALA A 104 2.29 18.60 -12.07
N ASP A 105 2.33 17.80 -13.14
CA ASP A 105 1.31 17.80 -14.19
C ASP A 105 0.85 16.40 -14.60
N TYR A 106 -0.29 16.33 -15.29
CA TYR A 106 -0.73 15.12 -15.98
C TYR A 106 0.27 14.73 -17.07
N SER A 107 0.65 13.45 -17.11
CA SER A 107 1.76 12.99 -17.95
C SER A 107 1.37 11.79 -18.81
N THR A 108 1.52 11.92 -20.14
CA THR A 108 1.38 10.79 -21.08
C THR A 108 2.44 9.71 -20.81
N MET A 109 3.64 10.11 -20.37
CA MET A 109 4.69 9.17 -19.97
C MET A 109 4.37 8.43 -18.66
N GLY A 110 3.81 9.12 -17.65
CA GLY A 110 3.30 8.46 -16.44
C GLY A 110 2.16 7.50 -16.73
N LYS A 111 1.29 7.86 -17.70
CA LYS A 111 0.21 6.99 -18.21
C LYS A 111 0.73 5.78 -19.00
N GLY A 112 1.84 5.89 -19.74
CA GLY A 112 2.34 4.81 -20.61
C GLY A 112 3.46 3.94 -20.02
N PHE A 113 4.26 4.48 -19.10
CA PHE A 113 5.49 3.85 -18.58
C PHE A 113 5.53 3.72 -17.05
N ALA A 114 4.47 4.14 -16.35
CA ALA A 114 4.37 4.11 -14.88
C ALA A 114 5.55 4.83 -14.17
N ALA A 115 6.07 5.90 -14.77
CA ALA A 115 6.98 6.82 -14.11
C ALA A 115 6.37 7.26 -12.75
N GLY A 116 7.19 7.25 -11.69
CA GLY A 116 6.75 7.58 -10.33
C GLY A 116 5.99 6.49 -9.57
N TYR A 117 5.87 5.27 -10.14
CA TYR A 117 5.30 4.11 -9.43
C TYR A 117 6.07 3.79 -8.15
N GLY A 118 7.40 3.65 -8.24
CA GLY A 118 8.24 3.35 -7.08
C GLY A 118 8.17 4.47 -6.05
N MET A 119 8.11 5.72 -6.52
CA MET A 119 7.99 6.91 -5.66
C MET A 119 6.67 6.92 -4.87
N ARG A 120 5.53 6.57 -5.48
CA ARG A 120 4.23 6.42 -4.80
C ARG A 120 4.27 5.34 -3.72
N VAL A 121 4.83 4.18 -4.04
CA VAL A 121 5.00 3.06 -3.11
C VAL A 121 5.87 3.46 -1.91
N ALA A 122 7.03 4.08 -2.18
CA ALA A 122 7.93 4.56 -1.15
C ALA A 122 7.31 5.71 -0.32
N TRP A 123 6.56 6.61 -0.97
CA TRP A 123 5.85 7.69 -0.30
C TRP A 123 4.84 7.17 0.70
N GLY A 124 4.08 6.13 0.35
CA GLY A 124 3.18 5.44 1.28
C GLY A 124 3.90 4.97 2.55
N TYR A 125 5.15 4.50 2.45
CA TYR A 125 5.94 4.12 3.61
C TYR A 125 6.32 5.32 4.49
N THR A 126 6.65 6.47 3.88
CA THR A 126 6.88 7.71 4.65
C THR A 126 5.64 8.12 5.47
N ARG A 127 4.43 7.89 4.94
CA ARG A 127 3.17 8.17 5.66
C ARG A 127 3.01 7.25 6.87
N VAL A 128 3.38 5.98 6.76
CA VAL A 128 3.42 5.06 7.91
C VAL A 128 4.35 5.57 9.01
N LEU A 129 5.57 5.98 8.66
CA LEU A 129 6.52 6.53 9.64
C LEU A 129 6.01 7.83 10.29
N ASN A 130 5.39 8.69 9.50
CA ASN A 130 4.76 9.92 10.00
C ASN A 130 3.60 9.61 10.96
N ALA A 131 2.75 8.63 10.67
CA ALA A 131 1.66 8.23 11.56
C ALA A 131 2.17 7.72 12.91
N ILE A 132 3.21 6.89 12.91
CA ILE A 132 3.85 6.39 14.14
C ILE A 132 4.41 7.56 14.96
N TYR A 133 5.14 8.48 14.33
CA TYR A 133 5.73 9.61 15.04
C TYR A 133 4.67 10.59 15.56
N ALA A 134 3.61 10.83 14.77
CA ALA A 134 2.49 11.68 15.15
C ALA A 134 1.73 11.10 16.34
N ALA A 135 1.50 9.79 16.38
CA ALA A 135 0.89 9.11 17.52
C ALA A 135 1.68 9.30 18.84
N ILE A 136 3.02 9.29 18.75
CA ILE A 136 3.90 9.45 19.93
C ILE A 136 4.05 10.92 20.33
N THR A 137 4.20 11.83 19.37
CA THR A 137 4.69 13.19 19.62
C THR A 137 3.69 14.30 19.29
N GLY A 138 2.67 14.00 18.48
CA GLY A 138 1.79 15.00 17.86
C GLY A 138 2.45 15.82 16.74
N LYS A 139 3.64 15.42 16.26
CA LYS A 139 4.41 16.13 15.24
C LYS A 139 4.60 15.28 13.98
N VAL A 140 5.05 15.92 12.90
CA VAL A 140 5.42 15.25 11.63
C VAL A 140 6.92 14.92 11.64
N LEU A 141 7.29 13.68 11.31
CA LEU A 141 8.70 13.22 11.29
C LEU A 141 9.42 13.63 10.00
N LEU A 142 8.71 13.44 8.88
CA LEU A 142 9.15 13.65 7.51
C LEU A 142 8.22 14.68 6.88
N LEU A 143 8.67 15.94 6.86
CA LEU A 143 8.09 16.98 5.99
C LEU A 143 8.28 16.58 4.52
N ASP A 144 7.53 17.20 3.61
CA ASP A 144 7.44 16.74 2.23
C ASP A 144 8.79 16.65 1.52
N ASP A 145 9.70 17.62 1.67
CA ASP A 145 11.05 17.54 1.09
C ASP A 145 11.88 16.38 1.65
N ALA A 146 11.74 16.11 2.95
CA ALA A 146 12.43 15.00 3.61
C ALA A 146 11.83 13.65 3.22
N ALA A 147 10.50 13.60 3.07
CA ALA A 147 9.78 12.44 2.58
C ALA A 147 10.13 12.15 1.12
N TYR A 148 10.24 13.17 0.27
CA TYR A 148 10.64 13.06 -1.13
C TYR A 148 12.02 12.43 -1.27
N ASN A 149 13.00 12.95 -0.52
CA ASN A 149 14.36 12.41 -0.51
C ASN A 149 14.42 10.99 0.08
N ALA A 150 13.62 10.70 1.12
CA ALA A 150 13.50 9.34 1.64
C ALA A 150 12.90 8.38 0.60
N SER A 151 11.88 8.81 -0.14
CA SER A 151 11.28 8.03 -1.21
C SER A 151 12.29 7.73 -2.32
N ARG A 152 13.07 8.73 -2.78
CA ARG A 152 14.15 8.51 -3.76
C ARG A 152 15.19 7.50 -3.29
N ALA A 153 15.61 7.59 -2.02
CA ALA A 153 16.56 6.64 -1.45
C ALA A 153 15.97 5.22 -1.40
N LEU A 154 14.69 5.08 -1.04
CA LEU A 154 13.94 3.82 -1.04
C LEU A 154 13.74 3.24 -2.44
N THR A 155 13.73 4.08 -3.48
CA THR A 155 13.70 3.67 -4.89
C THR A 155 15.08 3.35 -5.48
N GLY A 156 16.15 3.44 -4.69
CA GLY A 156 17.50 3.05 -5.10
C GLY A 156 18.32 4.17 -5.75
N ASP A 157 17.86 5.41 -5.64
CA ASP A 157 18.60 6.57 -6.14
C ASP A 157 19.87 6.82 -5.31
N LYS A 158 21.03 6.53 -5.91
CA LYS A 158 22.35 6.66 -5.25
C LYS A 158 22.81 8.11 -5.10
N SER A 159 22.13 9.08 -5.73
CA SER A 159 22.48 10.50 -5.62
C SER A 159 21.96 11.15 -4.33
N VAL A 160 21.04 10.48 -3.62
CA VAL A 160 20.52 10.95 -2.34
C VAL A 160 21.06 10.14 -1.18
N VAL A 161 21.39 10.82 -0.08
CA VAL A 161 21.83 10.17 1.15
C VAL A 161 20.62 9.47 1.80
N ASN A 162 20.74 8.16 2.03
CA ASN A 162 19.73 7.40 2.75
C ASN A 162 19.71 7.77 4.24
N ASN A 163 18.81 8.69 4.60
CA ASN A 163 18.61 9.13 5.99
C ASN A 163 17.59 8.32 6.77
N LEU A 164 17.04 7.24 6.20
CA LEU A 164 16.02 6.41 6.86
C LEU A 164 16.46 5.84 8.22
N PRO A 165 17.73 5.38 8.41
CA PRO A 165 18.19 4.94 9.72
C PRO A 165 18.09 6.04 10.79
N ASN A 166 18.40 7.29 10.44
CA ASN A 166 18.27 8.42 11.37
C ASN A 166 16.81 8.67 11.76
N ARG A 167 15.87 8.43 10.84
CA ARG A 167 14.42 8.55 11.11
C ARG A 167 13.93 7.43 12.02
N TYR A 168 14.46 6.21 11.85
CA TYR A 168 14.21 5.10 12.76
C TYR A 168 14.73 5.39 14.18
N THR A 169 15.96 5.92 14.30
CA THR A 169 16.50 6.37 15.59
C THR A 169 15.63 7.44 16.25
N ALA A 170 15.13 8.41 15.48
CA ALA A 170 14.24 9.45 16.01
C ALA A 170 12.90 8.87 16.51
N LEU A 171 12.34 7.90 15.79
CA LEU A 171 11.11 7.18 16.20
C LEU A 171 11.32 6.41 17.51
N THR A 172 12.38 5.60 17.59
CA THR A 172 12.68 4.78 18.76
C THR A 172 13.04 5.63 19.97
N ALA A 173 13.79 6.72 19.78
CA ALA A 173 14.09 7.68 20.84
C ALA A 173 12.83 8.36 21.38
N ALA A 174 11.93 8.82 20.50
CA ALA A 174 10.67 9.43 20.92
C ALA A 174 9.79 8.43 21.69
N HIS A 175 9.72 7.18 21.23
CA HIS A 175 8.96 6.14 21.92
C HIS A 175 9.53 5.81 23.30
N LYS A 176 10.87 5.70 23.40
CA LYS A 176 11.57 5.50 24.65
C LYS A 176 11.30 6.65 25.63
N GLN A 177 11.41 7.90 25.17
CA GLN A 177 11.11 9.06 26.00
C GLN A 177 9.66 9.02 26.53
N ALA A 178 8.68 8.67 25.69
CA ALA A 178 7.29 8.53 26.13
C ALA A 178 7.12 7.43 27.19
N ARG A 179 7.87 6.33 27.11
CA ARG A 179 7.90 5.27 28.14
C ARG A 179 8.51 5.76 29.44
N ASP A 180 9.67 6.42 29.37
CA ASP A 180 10.43 6.91 30.52
C ASP A 180 9.62 7.99 31.29
N GLU A 181 8.92 8.86 30.56
CA GLU A 181 8.02 9.89 31.13
C GLU A 181 6.67 9.33 31.58
N SER A 182 6.48 8.00 31.56
CA SER A 182 5.21 7.33 31.91
C SER A 182 3.99 7.81 31.12
N ARG A 183 4.20 8.36 29.91
CA ARG A 183 3.15 8.80 28.99
C ARG A 183 2.61 7.59 28.21
N ARG A 184 2.07 6.61 28.92
CA ARG A 184 1.58 5.34 28.32
C ARG A 184 0.54 5.56 27.21
N HIS A 185 -0.29 6.61 27.30
CA HIS A 185 -1.22 6.99 26.23
C HIS A 185 -0.55 7.45 24.93
N ARG A 186 0.78 7.58 24.89
CA ARG A 186 1.59 7.93 23.70
C ARG A 186 2.55 6.81 23.29
N THR A 187 2.52 5.67 23.99
CA THR A 187 3.29 4.50 23.59
C THR A 187 2.46 3.65 22.65
N ILE A 188 3.12 2.93 21.74
CA ILE A 188 2.48 2.12 20.72
C ILE A 188 2.62 0.65 21.09
N ARG A 189 1.49 -0.07 21.07
CA ARG A 189 1.41 -1.51 21.35
C ARG A 189 1.46 -2.35 20.10
N LYS A 190 0.75 -1.93 19.05
CA LYS A 190 0.57 -2.66 17.80
C LYS A 190 0.15 -1.70 16.69
N ILE A 191 0.57 -2.01 15.47
CA ILE A 191 0.17 -1.28 14.25
C ILE A 191 -0.57 -2.25 13.32
N TRP A 192 -1.79 -1.90 12.94
CA TRP A 192 -2.55 -2.56 11.89
C TRP A 192 -2.47 -1.74 10.61
N ILE A 193 -2.00 -2.38 9.54
CA ILE A 193 -1.88 -1.75 8.23
C ILE A 193 -2.96 -2.32 7.31
N ASN A 194 -3.77 -1.43 6.73
CA ASN A 194 -4.73 -1.76 5.68
C ASN A 194 -4.29 -1.08 4.40
N VAL A 195 -4.31 -1.81 3.28
CA VAL A 195 -3.87 -1.27 1.99
C VAL A 195 -4.91 -1.58 0.94
N PHE A 196 -5.28 -0.56 0.18
CA PHE A 196 -6.25 -0.66 -0.90
C PHE A 196 -5.61 -0.18 -2.20
N GLY A 197 -5.97 -0.80 -3.32
CA GLY A 197 -5.57 -0.26 -4.61
C GLY A 197 -6.40 -0.73 -5.78
N PHE A 198 -6.39 0.07 -6.85
CA PHE A 198 -7.11 -0.19 -8.11
C PHE A 198 -6.16 -0.14 -9.32
N SER A 199 -6.33 -1.05 -10.29
CA SER A 199 -5.53 -1.08 -11.53
C SER A 199 -4.03 -1.11 -11.26
N ARG A 200 -3.25 -0.09 -11.69
CA ARG A 200 -1.83 0.05 -11.33
C ARG A 200 -1.62 0.39 -9.85
N GLY A 201 -2.52 1.14 -9.23
CA GLY A 201 -2.51 1.34 -7.78
C GLY A 201 -2.69 0.02 -6.99
N ALA A 202 -3.37 -0.97 -7.55
CA ALA A 202 -3.42 -2.32 -6.94
C ALA A 202 -2.06 -3.03 -7.05
N ALA A 203 -1.29 -2.79 -8.12
CA ALA A 203 0.08 -3.25 -8.20
C ALA A 203 0.95 -2.51 -7.17
N GLU A 204 0.81 -1.19 -7.04
CA GLU A 204 1.52 -0.39 -6.02
C GLU A 204 1.22 -0.89 -4.60
N ALA A 205 -0.04 -1.19 -4.29
CA ALA A 205 -0.46 -1.78 -3.03
C ALA A 205 0.25 -3.12 -2.76
N ARG A 206 0.33 -4.01 -3.77
CA ARG A 206 1.05 -5.29 -3.66
C ARG A 206 2.56 -5.07 -3.46
N SER A 207 3.18 -4.21 -4.25
CA SER A 207 4.60 -3.85 -4.13
C SER A 207 4.90 -3.23 -2.76
N PHE A 208 4.03 -2.36 -2.25
CA PHE A 208 4.13 -1.78 -0.91
C PHE A 208 4.14 -2.88 0.17
N VAL A 209 3.15 -3.77 0.15
CA VAL A 209 3.05 -4.86 1.12
C VAL A 209 4.26 -5.79 1.05
N SER A 210 4.67 -6.17 -0.17
CA SER A 210 5.84 -7.03 -0.38
C SER A 210 7.12 -6.37 0.15
N ARG A 211 7.36 -5.09 -0.16
CA ARG A 211 8.54 -4.36 0.31
C ARG A 211 8.53 -4.12 1.80
N LEU A 212 7.39 -3.78 2.38
CA LEU A 212 7.24 -3.63 3.82
C LEU A 212 7.66 -4.92 4.55
N ILE A 213 7.16 -6.07 4.09
CA ILE A 213 7.38 -7.36 4.74
C ILE A 213 8.76 -7.94 4.47
N ASN A 214 9.28 -7.79 3.26
CA ASN A 214 10.49 -8.48 2.83
C ASN A 214 11.75 -7.60 2.92
N VAL A 215 11.61 -6.28 2.91
CA VAL A 215 12.75 -5.35 2.75
C VAL A 215 12.82 -4.32 3.88
N TRP A 216 11.76 -3.55 4.11
CA TRP A 216 11.83 -2.37 4.99
C TRP A 216 11.65 -2.68 6.48
N ALA A 217 10.82 -3.68 6.78
CA ALA A 217 10.49 -4.10 8.13
C ALA A 217 10.35 -5.63 8.22
N PRO A 218 11.40 -6.39 7.87
CA PRO A 218 11.37 -7.84 7.96
C PRO A 218 11.16 -8.30 9.41
N GLY A 219 10.49 -9.44 9.58
CA GLY A 219 10.20 -9.99 10.91
C GLY A 219 9.05 -9.27 11.65
N GLY A 220 8.27 -8.42 10.96
CA GLY A 220 7.03 -7.87 11.51
C GLY A 220 7.23 -6.69 12.47
N ARG A 221 8.41 -6.05 12.45
CA ARG A 221 8.73 -4.86 13.27
C ARG A 221 9.28 -3.72 12.42
N ILE A 222 8.66 -2.55 12.51
CA ILE A 222 9.18 -1.31 11.90
C ILE A 222 10.22 -0.71 12.85
N ALA A 223 11.36 -0.28 12.31
CA ALA A 223 12.47 0.28 13.09
C ALA A 223 12.92 -0.62 14.26
N ASP A 224 12.78 -1.95 14.10
CA ASP A 224 13.04 -3.00 15.10
C ASP A 224 12.28 -2.88 16.45
N GLU A 225 11.36 -1.92 16.55
CA GLU A 225 10.68 -1.53 17.80
C GLU A 225 9.15 -1.67 17.72
N PHE A 226 8.56 -1.38 16.56
CA PHE A 226 7.10 -1.28 16.44
C PHE A 226 6.51 -2.50 15.74
N ASP A 227 5.82 -3.36 16.50
CA ASP A 227 5.11 -4.51 15.96
C ASP A 227 4.02 -4.07 14.98
N TYR A 228 4.05 -4.59 13.75
CA TYR A 228 2.99 -4.35 12.77
C TYR A 228 2.38 -5.65 12.25
N THR A 229 1.19 -5.54 11.65
CA THR A 229 0.55 -6.61 10.90
C THR A 229 -0.25 -6.01 9.76
N VAL A 230 -0.06 -6.52 8.54
CA VAL A 230 -0.92 -6.19 7.41
C VAL A 230 -2.26 -6.91 7.61
N ASN A 231 -3.25 -6.16 8.09
CA ASN A 231 -4.57 -6.67 8.45
C ASN A 231 -5.40 -6.99 7.22
N PHE A 232 -5.40 -6.08 6.24
CA PHE A 232 -6.24 -6.18 5.07
C PHE A 232 -5.55 -5.64 3.82
N LEU A 233 -5.63 -6.38 2.72
CA LEU A 233 -5.22 -5.98 1.38
C LEU A 233 -6.43 -6.05 0.44
N GLY A 234 -6.96 -4.90 0.03
CA GLY A 234 -8.12 -4.78 -0.86
C GLY A 234 -7.71 -4.37 -2.26
N LEU A 235 -7.86 -5.27 -3.23
CA LEU A 235 -7.37 -5.05 -4.59
C LEU A 235 -8.54 -5.04 -5.59
N PHE A 236 -8.51 -4.08 -6.50
CA PHE A 236 -9.42 -4.00 -7.64
C PHE A 236 -8.61 -4.10 -8.93
N ASP A 237 -8.83 -5.18 -9.67
CA ASP A 237 -8.41 -5.38 -11.05
C ASP A 237 -6.94 -5.04 -11.32
N THR A 238 -6.02 -5.68 -10.58
CA THR A 238 -4.57 -5.41 -10.69
C THR A 238 -4.07 -5.48 -12.12
N VAL A 239 -3.49 -4.37 -12.59
CA VAL A 239 -2.78 -4.28 -13.89
C VAL A 239 -1.32 -3.98 -13.61
N ALA A 240 -0.45 -4.93 -13.91
CA ALA A 240 1.00 -4.79 -13.76
C ALA A 240 1.71 -4.35 -15.07
N SER A 241 0.97 -4.20 -16.18
CA SER A 241 1.58 -3.96 -17.49
C SER A 241 1.90 -2.49 -17.73
N VAL A 242 3.19 -2.18 -17.83
CA VAL A 242 3.71 -1.18 -18.77
C VAL A 242 4.98 -1.74 -19.42
N GLY A 243 4.95 -1.87 -20.73
CA GLY A 243 6.10 -2.17 -21.57
C GLY A 243 5.86 -1.53 -22.94
N PRO A 244 6.88 -0.95 -23.60
CA PRO A 244 6.71 -0.41 -24.94
C PRO A 244 6.12 -1.48 -25.88
N PRO A 245 5.26 -1.12 -26.85
CA PRO A 245 4.93 -2.01 -27.96
C PRO A 245 6.23 -2.54 -28.61
N ASP A 246 6.24 -3.79 -29.07
CA ASP A 246 7.46 -4.49 -29.52
C ASP A 246 8.29 -3.71 -30.56
N SER A 247 7.68 -2.79 -31.32
CA SER A 247 8.36 -1.92 -32.29
C SER A 247 9.17 -0.76 -31.70
N THR A 248 9.08 -0.46 -30.41
CA THR A 248 9.71 0.72 -29.78
C THR A 248 10.86 0.39 -28.82
N ARG A 249 11.21 -0.90 -28.67
CA ARG A 249 12.28 -1.38 -27.77
C ARG A 249 13.68 -0.81 -28.06
N VAL A 250 13.93 -0.25 -29.24
CA VAL A 250 15.25 0.27 -29.65
C VAL A 250 15.45 1.75 -29.32
N ALA A 251 14.37 2.50 -29.04
CA ALA A 251 14.44 3.97 -28.89
C ALA A 251 14.20 4.50 -27.47
N VAL A 252 13.79 3.66 -26.50
CA VAL A 252 13.49 4.11 -25.13
C VAL A 252 14.73 3.93 -24.25
N SER A 253 15.32 5.03 -23.79
CA SER A 253 16.46 5.00 -22.87
C SER A 253 16.11 4.22 -21.59
N LEU A 254 16.98 3.29 -21.20
CA LEU A 254 16.87 2.48 -19.97
C LEU A 254 16.72 3.32 -18.68
N ASN A 255 17.10 4.60 -18.69
CA ASN A 255 16.88 5.53 -17.58
C ASN A 255 15.44 6.05 -17.47
N MET A 256 14.63 5.98 -18.54
CA MET A 256 13.18 6.28 -18.49
C MET A 256 12.34 5.07 -18.07
N LEU A 257 12.93 3.88 -18.08
CA LEU A 257 12.39 2.66 -17.49
C LEU A 257 12.85 2.64 -16.03
N ASP A 258 12.12 3.36 -15.18
CA ASP A 258 12.37 3.82 -13.80
C ASP A 258 12.71 2.71 -12.75
N GLY A 259 13.51 1.70 -13.08
CA GLY A 259 13.68 0.48 -12.30
C GLY A 259 12.38 -0.33 -12.14
N HIS A 260 11.30 0.06 -12.84
CA HIS A 260 9.94 -0.47 -12.68
C HIS A 260 9.87 -2.00 -12.81
N TRP A 261 10.66 -2.57 -13.73
CA TRP A 261 10.77 -4.03 -13.92
C TRP A 261 11.23 -4.77 -12.66
N GLU A 262 12.06 -4.16 -11.81
CA GLU A 262 12.45 -4.71 -10.52
C GLU A 262 11.25 -4.73 -9.56
N TRP A 263 10.50 -3.62 -9.46
CA TRP A 263 9.39 -3.42 -8.53
C TRP A 263 8.10 -4.17 -8.88
N THR A 264 7.95 -4.58 -10.14
CA THR A 264 6.79 -5.34 -10.65
C THR A 264 7.17 -6.75 -11.15
N SER A 265 8.40 -7.18 -10.90
CA SER A 265 8.82 -8.57 -11.17
C SER A 265 7.85 -9.56 -10.51
N ASN A 266 7.60 -10.71 -11.16
CA ASN A 266 6.54 -11.65 -10.79
C ASN A 266 6.56 -12.07 -9.31
N GLU A 267 7.74 -12.12 -8.68
CA GLU A 267 7.88 -12.44 -7.26
C GLU A 267 7.46 -11.30 -6.33
N GLN A 268 7.67 -10.04 -6.73
CA GLN A 268 7.35 -8.87 -5.90
C GLN A 268 5.86 -8.57 -5.82
N LEU A 269 5.06 -9.07 -6.77
CA LEU A 269 3.60 -8.96 -6.71
C LEU A 269 2.94 -10.08 -5.90
N ASN A 270 3.65 -11.13 -5.49
CA ASN A 270 3.07 -12.18 -4.66
C ASN A 270 2.58 -11.58 -3.33
N ILE A 271 1.40 -12.01 -2.88
CA ILE A 271 0.85 -11.58 -1.59
C ILE A 271 1.53 -12.41 -0.50
N PRO A 272 2.29 -11.81 0.42
CA PRO A 272 2.97 -12.56 1.47
C PRO A 272 1.97 -13.26 2.40
N ASN A 273 2.33 -14.44 2.90
CA ASN A 273 1.48 -15.23 3.81
C ASN A 273 1.21 -14.53 5.15
N GLN A 274 2.02 -13.53 5.51
CA GLN A 274 1.86 -12.70 6.69
C GLN A 274 0.68 -11.72 6.58
N VAL A 275 0.10 -11.54 5.38
CA VAL A 275 -1.12 -10.73 5.19
C VAL A 275 -2.32 -11.50 5.74
N ARG A 276 -2.99 -10.95 6.77
CA ARG A 276 -4.10 -11.64 7.46
C ARG A 276 -5.30 -11.90 6.54
N ARG A 277 -5.63 -10.95 5.68
CA ARG A 277 -6.73 -11.09 4.71
C ARG A 277 -6.45 -10.30 3.45
N CYS A 278 -6.57 -10.96 2.30
CA CYS A 278 -6.60 -10.30 1.00
C CYS A 278 -7.95 -10.56 0.32
N ALA A 279 -8.52 -9.53 -0.30
CA ALA A 279 -9.66 -9.64 -1.20
C ALA A 279 -9.29 -8.96 -2.52
N HIS A 280 -9.34 -9.70 -3.62
CA HIS A 280 -9.04 -9.18 -4.95
C HIS A 280 -10.25 -9.39 -5.86
N PHE A 281 -10.85 -8.29 -6.30
CA PHE A 281 -11.94 -8.27 -7.28
C PHE A 281 -11.35 -8.05 -8.68
N PHE A 282 -11.67 -8.88 -9.66
CA PHE A 282 -11.16 -8.77 -11.04
C PHE A 282 -12.32 -8.69 -12.04
N SER A 283 -12.09 -8.01 -13.16
CA SER A 283 -13.09 -7.88 -14.23
C SER A 283 -13.08 -9.12 -15.14
N ILE A 284 -14.25 -9.69 -15.39
CA ILE A 284 -14.43 -10.84 -16.30
C ILE A 284 -14.67 -10.45 -17.76
N ARG A 285 -14.83 -9.14 -18.05
CA ARG A 285 -15.10 -8.62 -19.40
C ARG A 285 -13.87 -8.02 -20.08
N ILE A 286 -12.69 -8.28 -19.54
CA ILE A 286 -11.41 -8.00 -20.23
C ILE A 286 -11.27 -9.05 -21.36
N PRO A 287 -10.80 -8.69 -22.57
CA PRO A 287 -10.70 -9.62 -23.69
C PRO A 287 -10.07 -10.98 -23.32
N SER A 288 -10.59 -12.06 -23.91
CA SER A 288 -10.29 -13.47 -23.56
C SER A 288 -8.80 -13.83 -23.44
N TYR A 289 -7.90 -13.13 -24.16
CA TYR A 289 -6.46 -13.35 -24.07
C TYR A 289 -5.85 -13.00 -22.69
N VAL A 290 -6.44 -12.06 -21.95
CA VAL A 290 -5.97 -11.68 -20.60
C VAL A 290 -6.44 -12.68 -19.54
N TRP A 291 -7.62 -13.28 -19.74
CA TRP A 291 -8.16 -14.32 -18.86
C TRP A 291 -7.28 -15.57 -18.85
N GLU A 292 -6.83 -16.02 -20.03
CA GLU A 292 -5.93 -17.17 -20.14
C GLU A 292 -4.56 -16.91 -19.51
N ASP A 293 -4.04 -15.68 -19.54
CA ASP A 293 -2.80 -15.30 -18.87
C ASP A 293 -2.95 -15.26 -17.34
N LEU A 294 -4.06 -14.72 -16.83
CA LEU A 294 -4.36 -14.71 -15.39
C LEU A 294 -4.59 -16.13 -14.82
N ALA A 295 -5.30 -16.99 -15.56
CA ALA A 295 -5.52 -18.38 -15.17
C ALA A 295 -4.19 -19.18 -15.12
N ARG A 296 -3.35 -19.03 -16.15
CA ARG A 296 -2.00 -19.66 -16.20
C ARG A 296 -1.10 -19.19 -15.06
N ARG A 297 -1.15 -17.90 -14.71
CA ARG A 297 -0.36 -17.32 -13.59
C ARG A 297 -0.80 -17.84 -12.23
N HIS A 298 -2.09 -18.13 -12.03
CA HIS A 298 -2.60 -18.75 -10.81
C HIS A 298 -2.17 -20.23 -10.70
N GLU A 299 -2.24 -20.99 -11.80
CA GLU A 299 -1.75 -22.39 -11.84
C GLU A 299 -0.24 -22.48 -11.52
N ALA A 300 0.55 -21.53 -12.02
CA ALA A 300 1.98 -21.45 -11.71
C ALA A 300 2.27 -21.21 -10.21
N GLN A 301 1.47 -20.37 -9.54
CA GLN A 301 1.58 -20.13 -8.09
C GLN A 301 1.20 -21.37 -7.25
N THR A 302 0.19 -22.13 -7.69
CA THR A 302 -0.21 -23.38 -7.00
C THR A 302 0.78 -24.53 -7.24
N ASN A 303 1.47 -24.56 -8.38
CA ASN A 303 2.46 -25.61 -8.68
C ASN A 303 3.84 -25.33 -8.05
N ALA A 304 4.25 -24.07 -7.90
CA ALA A 304 5.49 -23.71 -7.21
C ALA A 304 5.45 -24.00 -5.69
N SER A 305 4.26 -23.96 -5.10
CA SER A 305 4.02 -24.29 -3.69
C SER A 305 3.87 -25.79 -3.42
N SER A 306 3.63 -26.62 -4.45
CA SER A 306 3.61 -28.09 -4.32
C SER A 306 4.99 -28.74 -4.57
N THR A 307 5.88 -28.11 -5.32
CA THR A 307 7.24 -28.64 -5.56
C THR A 307 8.20 -28.41 -4.40
N THR A 308 8.01 -27.37 -3.60
CA THR A 308 8.83 -27.09 -2.40
C THR A 308 8.44 -27.94 -1.18
N ALA A 309 7.29 -28.62 -1.22
CA ALA A 309 6.83 -29.47 -0.13
C ALA A 309 7.31 -30.94 -0.20
N ASN A 310 8.03 -31.34 -1.26
CA ASN A 310 8.30 -32.78 -1.52
C ASN A 310 9.79 -33.17 -1.64
N THR A 311 10.73 -32.35 -1.14
CA THR A 311 12.17 -32.70 -1.09
C THR A 311 12.74 -32.81 0.32
N GLY A 312 11.90 -32.88 1.35
CA GLY A 312 12.31 -33.06 2.75
C GLY A 312 11.85 -34.39 3.33
N GLY A 313 12.31 -35.51 2.77
CA GLY A 313 11.91 -36.83 3.28
C GLY A 313 12.48 -38.01 2.50
N ALA A 314 13.80 -38.21 2.54
CA ALA A 314 14.44 -39.52 2.55
C ALA A 314 15.97 -39.39 2.65
N ARG A 315 16.51 -39.94 3.75
CA ARG A 315 17.90 -40.17 4.13
C ARG A 315 18.65 -39.00 4.77
#